data_AF-A0A7S2TXM2-F1
#
_entry.id   AF-A0A7S2TXM2-F1
#
_cell.length_a   1.000
_cell.length_b   1.000
_cell.length_c   1.000
_cell.angle_alpha   90.00
_cell.angle_beta   90.00
_cell.angle_gamma   90.00
#
_symmetry.space_group_name_H-M   'P 1'
#
loop_
_entity.id
_entity.type
_entity.pdbx_description
1 polymer ?
#
loop_
_entity_poly.entity_id
_entity_poly.type
_entity_poly.pdbx_seq_one_letter_code
_entity_poly.pdbx_strand_id
1 'polypeptide(L)'
;ARVCVYVCVCGVRASCVAGMHKRILKGLFTDVNSQSPVHYLNSITKNGLLSEEIINSAPLMHLFHGTSDVSVDCEQSAVFAKTLNKAGFKASCTMFKGKSHTDPILEDPLSGPDQLTSSLLRVVKSRDNDPATPRIRHCQPKAMLKVARWFNPF
;
A
#
# COMPACT_ATOMS: atom_id res chain seq x y z
N ALA A 1 -1.69 15.06 -15.85
CA ALA A 1 -1.21 14.96 -14.45
C ALA A 1 -0.66 13.55 -14.19
N ARG A 2 0.40 13.38 -13.40
CA ARG A 2 0.93 12.05 -13.02
C ARG A 2 0.11 11.49 -11.84
N VAL A 3 -0.03 10.17 -11.69
CA VAL A 3 -0.60 9.50 -10.49
C VAL A 3 0.44 8.53 -9.98
N CYS A 4 0.61 8.48 -8.66
CA CYS A 4 1.41 7.46 -8.02
C CYS A 4 0.49 6.63 -7.14
N VAL A 5 0.50 5.32 -7.36
CA VAL A 5 -0.25 4.38 -6.53
C VAL A 5 0.74 3.61 -5.68
N TYR A 6 0.49 3.64 -4.38
CA TYR A 6 1.18 2.85 -3.39
C TYR A 6 0.22 1.83 -2.82
N VAL A 7 0.56 0.56 -2.92
CA VAL A 7 -0.16 -0.52 -2.24
C VAL A 7 0.76 -1.00 -1.13
N CYS A 8 0.34 -0.76 0.12
CA CYS A 8 1.14 -0.90 1.33
C CYS A 8 2.35 0.06 1.44
N VAL A 9 2.56 0.64 2.62
CA VAL A 9 3.72 1.47 2.95
C VAL A 9 4.63 0.65 3.85
N CYS A 10 5.86 0.38 3.42
CA CYS A 10 6.76 -0.55 4.08
C CYS A 10 6.99 -0.23 5.57
N GLY A 11 6.74 -1.25 6.39
CA GLY A 11 7.11 -1.32 7.80
C GLY A 11 6.96 -2.77 8.26
N VAL A 12 7.90 -3.64 7.87
CA VAL A 12 7.81 -5.08 8.18
C VAL A 12 7.83 -5.27 9.70
N ARG A 13 6.77 -5.87 10.25
CA ARG A 13 6.73 -6.35 11.63
C ARG A 13 7.57 -7.62 11.73
N ALA A 14 8.48 -7.65 12.70
CA ALA A 14 9.33 -8.82 12.97
C ALA A 14 8.52 -10.11 13.25
N SER A 15 7.26 -9.99 13.67
CA SER A 15 6.34 -11.12 13.88
C SER A 15 6.00 -11.90 12.61
N CYS A 16 6.19 -11.31 11.43
CA CYS A 16 5.86 -11.94 10.15
C CYS A 16 7.02 -12.71 9.53
N VAL A 17 8.10 -12.87 10.28
CA VAL A 17 9.32 -13.57 9.88
C VAL A 17 9.56 -14.78 10.80
N ALA A 18 8.47 -15.45 11.19
CA ALA A 18 8.51 -16.64 12.02
C ALA A 18 9.41 -17.71 11.36
N GLY A 19 10.50 -18.08 12.04
CA GLY A 19 11.49 -19.03 11.54
C GLY A 19 12.86 -18.43 11.20
N MET A 20 12.99 -17.10 11.09
CA MET A 20 14.30 -16.48 10.88
C MET A 20 15.06 -16.26 12.19
N HIS A 21 16.37 -16.55 12.16
CA HIS A 21 17.24 -16.45 13.32
C HIS A 21 17.30 -15.00 13.85
N LYS A 22 17.20 -14.82 15.18
CA LYS A 22 17.11 -13.50 15.84
C LYS A 22 18.26 -12.56 15.47
N ARG A 23 19.46 -13.07 15.17
CA ARG A 23 20.59 -12.23 14.70
C ARG A 23 20.39 -11.68 13.29
N ILE A 24 19.75 -12.46 12.41
CA ILE A 24 19.42 -12.04 11.05
C ILE A 24 18.31 -10.99 11.12
N LEU A 25 17.27 -11.23 11.93
CA LEU A 25 16.22 -10.24 12.18
C LEU A 25 16.77 -8.94 12.76
N LYS A 26 17.66 -9.04 13.75
CA LYS A 26 18.30 -7.87 14.33
C LYS A 26 19.14 -7.13 13.29
N GLY A 27 19.85 -7.82 12.40
CA GLY A 27 20.67 -7.22 11.35
C GLY A 27 19.88 -6.57 10.21
N LEU A 28 18.73 -7.15 9.82
CA LEU A 28 17.86 -6.62 8.76
C LEU A 28 16.94 -5.48 9.24
N PHE A 29 16.56 -5.49 10.51
CA PHE A 29 15.58 -4.56 11.08
C PHE A 29 16.18 -3.68 12.19
N THR A 30 17.48 -3.36 12.13
CA THR A 30 18.19 -2.59 13.17
C THR A 30 17.61 -1.22 13.44
N ASP A 31 16.85 -0.62 12.51
CA ASP A 31 16.25 0.70 12.73
C ASP A 31 15.04 1.00 11.82
N VAL A 32 13.98 0.18 11.94
CA VAL A 32 12.79 0.31 11.08
C VAL A 32 12.10 1.68 11.24
N ASN A 33 12.24 2.31 12.42
CA ASN A 33 11.60 3.59 12.71
C ASN A 33 12.35 4.78 12.09
N SER A 34 13.68 4.80 12.12
CA SER A 34 14.46 5.87 11.47
C SER A 34 14.48 5.74 9.94
N GLN A 35 14.18 4.55 9.41
CA GLN A 35 14.12 4.31 7.97
C GLN A 35 12.69 4.29 7.41
N SER A 36 11.68 4.61 8.22
CA SER A 36 10.30 4.67 7.75
C SER A 36 10.10 5.83 6.75
N PRO A 37 9.22 5.68 5.75
CA PRO A 37 8.88 6.76 4.82
C PRO A 37 8.39 8.03 5.52
N VAL A 38 7.71 7.87 6.66
CA VAL A 38 7.27 8.98 7.53
C VAL A 38 8.47 9.73 8.12
N HIS A 39 9.45 8.99 8.65
CA HIS A 39 10.66 9.61 9.21
C HIS A 39 11.45 10.36 8.14
N TYR A 40 11.65 9.73 6.98
CA TYR A 40 12.35 10.34 5.86
C TYR A 40 11.66 11.62 5.36
N LEU A 41 10.33 11.58 5.19
CA LEU A 41 9.56 12.75 4.78
C LEU A 41 9.65 13.88 5.81
N ASN A 42 9.58 13.56 7.09
CA ASN A 42 9.73 14.54 8.16
C ASN A 42 11.14 15.15 8.18
N SER A 43 12.18 14.38 7.91
CA SER A 43 13.55 14.88 7.91
C SER A 43 13.78 15.86 6.76
N ILE A 44 13.35 15.52 5.54
CA ILE A 44 13.48 16.41 4.37
C ILE A 44 12.64 17.68 4.53
N THR A 45 11.46 17.58 5.16
CA THR A 45 10.60 18.74 5.45
C THR A 45 11.26 19.67 6.47
N LYS A 46 11.77 19.13 7.58
CA LYS A 46 12.47 19.92 8.62
C LYS A 46 13.74 20.58 8.12
N ASN A 47 14.45 19.91 7.22
CA ASN A 47 15.69 20.43 6.63
C ASN A 47 15.44 21.43 5.48
N GLY A 48 14.18 21.76 5.16
CA GLY A 48 13.84 22.73 4.11
C GLY A 48 14.21 22.26 2.70
N LEU A 49 14.29 20.95 2.46
CA LEU A 49 14.71 20.37 1.18
C LEU A 49 13.53 20.23 0.18
N LEU A 50 12.30 20.50 0.62
CA LEU A 50 11.11 20.48 -0.24
C LEU A 50 10.86 21.87 -0.80
N SER A 51 10.91 22.01 -2.13
CA SER A 51 10.47 23.22 -2.83
C SER A 51 9.01 23.12 -3.24
N GLU A 52 8.35 24.28 -3.36
CA GLU A 52 6.99 24.37 -3.91
C GLU A 52 6.89 23.75 -5.31
N GLU A 53 7.96 23.84 -6.11
CA GLU A 53 8.00 23.23 -7.44
C GLU A 53 7.92 21.69 -7.37
N ILE A 54 8.64 21.07 -6.42
CA ILE A 54 8.57 19.61 -6.20
C ILE A 54 7.17 19.21 -5.74
N ILE A 55 6.59 19.97 -4.80
CA ILE A 55 5.26 19.69 -4.26
C ILE A 55 4.20 19.79 -5.36
N ASN A 56 4.25 20.84 -6.17
CA ASN A 56 3.25 21.10 -7.23
C ASN A 56 3.42 20.17 -8.44
N SER A 57 4.63 19.68 -8.72
CA SER A 57 4.88 18.71 -9.78
C SER A 57 4.60 17.27 -9.37
N ALA A 58 4.48 17.01 -8.07
CA ALA A 58 4.22 15.67 -7.55
C ALA A 58 2.84 15.14 -7.99
N PRO A 59 2.76 13.84 -8.31
CA PRO A 59 1.49 13.21 -8.63
C PRO A 59 0.55 13.16 -7.42
N LEU A 60 -0.75 13.04 -7.68
CA LEU A 60 -1.71 12.62 -6.66
C LEU A 60 -1.34 11.21 -6.19
N MET A 61 -1.19 11.04 -4.88
CA MET A 61 -0.81 9.78 -4.24
C MET A 61 -2.03 9.07 -3.67
N HIS A 62 -2.23 7.82 -4.07
CA HIS A 62 -3.27 6.96 -3.52
C HIS A 62 -2.64 5.77 -2.80
N LEU A 63 -2.94 5.63 -1.51
CA LEU A 63 -2.47 4.57 -0.64
C LEU A 63 -3.59 3.58 -0.41
N PHE A 64 -3.33 2.28 -0.60
CA PHE A 64 -4.26 1.20 -0.35
C PHE A 64 -3.68 0.21 0.64
N HIS A 65 -4.47 -0.23 1.63
CA HIS A 65 -4.00 -1.15 2.66
C HIS A 65 -5.13 -2.03 3.20
N GLY A 66 -4.84 -3.29 3.52
CA GLY A 66 -5.78 -4.22 4.14
C GLY A 66 -5.82 -4.12 5.67
N THR A 67 -6.99 -4.00 6.29
CA THR A 67 -7.07 -3.82 7.76
C THR A 67 -6.68 -5.08 8.58
N SER A 68 -6.49 -6.21 7.91
CA SER A 68 -6.08 -7.48 8.51
C SER A 68 -4.67 -7.88 8.07
N ASP A 69 -3.91 -6.94 7.49
CA ASP A 69 -2.47 -7.10 7.28
C ASP A 69 -1.78 -7.26 8.64
N VAL A 70 -1.14 -8.42 8.83
CA VAL A 70 -0.38 -8.73 10.03
C VAL A 70 1.10 -8.40 9.88
N SER A 71 1.55 -8.23 8.63
CA SER A 71 2.93 -7.95 8.22
C SER A 71 3.31 -6.50 8.40
N VAL A 72 2.39 -5.58 8.15
CA VAL A 72 2.57 -4.16 8.36
C VAL A 72 1.33 -3.62 9.05
N ASP A 73 1.52 -2.75 10.04
CA ASP A 73 0.39 -2.11 10.68
C ASP A 73 -0.30 -1.15 9.70
N CYS A 74 -1.57 -1.41 9.40
CA CYS A 74 -2.34 -0.59 8.47
C CYS A 74 -2.42 0.89 8.87
N GLU A 75 -2.31 1.21 10.17
CA GLU A 75 -2.27 2.60 10.64
C GLU A 75 -1.07 3.37 10.08
N GLN A 76 0.05 2.70 9.77
CA GLN A 76 1.23 3.35 9.19
C GLN A 76 0.92 3.99 7.84
N SER A 77 0.03 3.38 7.04
CA SER A 77 -0.39 3.97 5.76
C SER A 77 -1.25 5.22 5.95
N ALA A 78 -2.11 5.23 6.98
CA ALA A 78 -2.88 6.42 7.34
C ALA A 78 -1.98 7.54 7.88
N VAL A 79 -1.00 7.22 8.72
CA VAL A 79 -0.02 8.18 9.24
C VAL A 79 0.82 8.75 8.10
N PHE A 80 1.24 7.93 7.14
CA PHE A 80 2.01 8.38 6.00
C PHE A 80 1.20 9.33 5.10
N ALA A 81 -0.05 9.00 4.79
CA ALA A 81 -0.94 9.88 4.04
C ALA A 81 -1.12 11.25 4.72
N LYS A 82 -1.31 11.25 6.05
CA LYS A 82 -1.41 12.49 6.83
C LYS A 82 -0.11 13.29 6.79
N THR A 83 1.03 12.63 6.88
CA THR A 83 2.35 13.28 6.83
C THR A 83 2.61 13.90 5.45
N LEU A 84 2.27 13.20 4.36
CA LEU A 84 2.33 13.73 2.99
C LEU A 84 1.48 14.99 2.83
N ASN A 85 0.23 14.97 3.31
CA ASN A 85 -0.65 16.13 3.25
C ASN A 85 -0.13 17.31 4.08
N LYS A 86 0.47 17.06 5.25
CA LYS A 86 1.12 18.10 6.05
C LYS A 86 2.34 18.73 5.37
N ALA A 87 3.04 17.96 4.55
CA ALA A 87 4.18 18.43 3.75
C ALA A 87 3.75 19.10 2.42
N GLY A 88 2.46 19.35 2.22
CA GLY A 88 1.92 20.05 1.04
C GLY A 88 1.55 19.16 -0.15
N PHE A 89 1.88 17.87 -0.10
CA PHE A 89 1.51 16.93 -1.16
C PHE A 89 0.02 16.58 -1.12
N LYS A 90 -0.50 16.05 -2.22
CA LYS A 90 -1.88 15.53 -2.29
C LYS A 90 -1.86 14.01 -2.14
N ALA A 91 -2.31 13.51 -0.99
CA ALA A 91 -2.35 12.08 -0.69
C ALA A 91 -3.70 11.63 -0.11
N SER A 92 -4.11 10.42 -0.45
CA SER A 92 -5.30 9.75 0.10
C SER A 92 -4.96 8.34 0.56
N CYS A 93 -5.70 7.81 1.55
CA CYS A 93 -5.53 6.45 2.03
C CYS A 93 -6.89 5.74 2.09
N THR A 94 -6.98 4.56 1.48
CA THR A 94 -8.16 3.71 1.47
C THR A 94 -7.84 2.40 2.19
N MET A 95 -8.66 2.07 3.20
CA MET A 95 -8.51 0.85 3.98
C MET A 95 -9.53 -0.21 3.54
N PHE A 96 -9.04 -1.38 3.14
CA PHE A 96 -9.89 -2.51 2.75
C PHE A 96 -10.14 -3.41 3.96
N LYS A 97 -11.39 -3.40 4.44
CA LYS A 97 -11.80 -4.14 5.64
C LYS A 97 -11.62 -5.65 5.46
N GLY A 98 -10.96 -6.28 6.42
CA GLY A 98 -10.77 -7.72 6.48
C GLY A 98 -9.77 -8.28 5.47
N LYS A 99 -9.03 -7.42 4.76
CA LYS A 99 -8.03 -7.83 3.77
C LYS A 99 -6.66 -7.95 4.41
N SER A 100 -5.93 -9.01 4.06
CA SER A 100 -4.51 -9.18 4.40
C SER A 100 -3.61 -8.31 3.52
N HIS A 101 -2.28 -8.48 3.64
CA HIS A 101 -1.29 -7.77 2.82
C HIS A 101 -1.47 -8.04 1.33
N THR A 102 -1.56 -9.32 0.94
CA THR A 102 -1.60 -9.71 -0.47
C THR A 102 -3.01 -9.75 -1.05
N ASP A 103 -4.02 -9.88 -0.18
CA ASP A 103 -5.43 -10.04 -0.56
C ASP A 103 -5.88 -9.09 -1.69
N PRO A 104 -5.64 -7.76 -1.60
CA PRO A 104 -6.07 -6.83 -2.64
C PRO A 104 -5.28 -6.96 -3.95
N ILE A 105 -4.07 -7.52 -3.91
CA ILE A 105 -3.11 -7.58 -5.02
C ILE A 105 -3.22 -8.90 -5.79
N LEU A 106 -3.40 -10.02 -5.09
CA LEU A 106 -3.34 -11.37 -5.67
C LEU A 106 -4.68 -12.08 -5.58
N GLU A 107 -5.16 -12.32 -4.37
CA GLU A 107 -6.30 -13.20 -4.13
C GLU A 107 -7.58 -12.63 -4.70
N ASP A 108 -7.85 -11.34 -4.44
CA ASP A 108 -9.08 -10.71 -4.87
C ASP A 108 -9.17 -10.63 -6.42
N PRO A 109 -8.15 -10.14 -7.15
CA PRO A 109 -8.19 -10.11 -8.62
C PRO A 109 -8.31 -11.49 -9.27
N LEU A 110 -7.65 -12.51 -8.70
CA LEU A 110 -7.78 -13.89 -9.19
C LEU A 110 -9.18 -14.47 -8.92
N SER A 111 -9.82 -13.99 -7.85
CA SER A 111 -11.19 -14.34 -7.49
C SER A 111 -12.24 -13.56 -8.28
N GLY A 112 -11.88 -12.76 -9.28
CA GLY A 112 -12.81 -11.99 -10.12
C GLY A 112 -12.82 -10.49 -9.80
N PRO A 113 -13.95 -9.80 -9.99
CA PRO A 113 -14.04 -8.36 -9.74
C PRO A 113 -13.69 -8.00 -8.29
N ASP A 114 -12.74 -7.07 -8.11
CA ASP A 114 -12.23 -6.69 -6.80
C ASP A 114 -12.22 -5.18 -6.53
N GLN A 115 -12.05 -4.82 -5.25
CA GLN A 115 -12.11 -3.45 -4.77
C GLN A 115 -10.88 -2.62 -5.17
N LEU A 116 -9.69 -3.22 -5.20
CA LEU A 116 -8.47 -2.50 -5.57
C LEU A 116 -8.52 -2.14 -7.05
N THR A 117 -8.81 -3.10 -7.92
CA THR A 117 -8.92 -2.85 -9.36
C THR A 117 -10.03 -1.86 -9.68
N SER A 118 -11.18 -1.95 -9.00
CA SER A 118 -12.26 -0.95 -9.15
C SER A 118 -11.80 0.46 -8.75
N SER A 119 -11.02 0.56 -7.66
CA SER A 119 -10.47 1.83 -7.19
C SER A 119 -9.41 2.39 -8.14
N LEU A 120 -8.51 1.54 -8.63
CA LEU A 120 -7.50 1.87 -9.64
C LEU A 120 -8.15 2.35 -10.94
N LEU A 121 -9.14 1.60 -11.43
CA LEU A 121 -9.89 1.97 -12.63
C LEU A 121 -10.59 3.31 -12.44
N ARG A 122 -11.14 3.62 -11.26
CA ARG A 122 -11.71 4.95 -10.99
C ARG A 122 -10.65 6.05 -11.02
N VAL A 123 -9.49 5.81 -10.44
CA VAL A 123 -8.36 6.77 -10.43
C VAL A 123 -7.81 7.02 -11.84
N VAL A 124 -7.77 5.98 -12.68
CA VAL A 124 -7.29 6.08 -14.07
C VAL A 124 -8.39 6.64 -14.99
N LYS A 125 -9.60 6.07 -14.97
CA LYS A 125 -10.73 6.45 -15.85
C LYS A 125 -11.39 7.77 -15.50
N SER A 126 -11.23 8.30 -14.28
CA SER A 126 -11.59 9.71 -14.03
C SER A 126 -10.80 10.70 -14.90
N ARG A 127 -9.80 10.22 -15.66
CA ARG A 127 -9.05 10.98 -16.66
C ARG A 127 -9.51 10.74 -18.08
N ASP A 128 -9.83 9.49 -18.42
CA ASP A 128 -10.24 9.08 -19.77
C ASP A 128 -11.70 8.63 -19.72
N ASN A 129 -12.60 9.39 -20.36
CA ASN A 129 -14.03 9.08 -20.51
C ASN A 129 -14.26 7.84 -21.41
N ASP A 130 -13.67 6.71 -21.06
CA ASP A 130 -13.74 5.47 -21.84
C ASP A 130 -14.79 4.52 -21.23
N PRO A 131 -15.91 4.26 -21.94
CA PRO A 131 -17.02 3.45 -21.47
C PRO A 131 -16.69 1.94 -21.34
N ALA A 132 -15.53 1.47 -21.83
CA ALA A 132 -15.17 0.06 -21.77
C ALA A 132 -14.48 -0.28 -20.44
N THR A 133 -15.24 -0.62 -19.40
CA THR A 133 -14.64 -1.23 -18.18
C THR A 133 -14.38 -2.71 -18.44
N PRO A 134 -13.11 -3.18 -18.40
CA PRO A 134 -12.82 -4.58 -18.67
C PRO A 134 -13.56 -5.46 -17.67
N ARG A 135 -14.27 -6.47 -18.17
CA ARG A 135 -14.93 -7.48 -17.32
C ARG A 135 -13.85 -8.38 -16.73
N ILE A 136 -13.48 -8.12 -15.48
CA ILE A 136 -12.58 -9.01 -14.72
C ILE A 136 -13.33 -10.32 -14.46
N ARG A 137 -12.77 -11.43 -14.91
CA ARG A 137 -13.35 -12.78 -14.71
C ARG A 137 -12.56 -13.52 -13.65
N HIS A 138 -13.19 -14.52 -13.05
CA HIS A 138 -12.50 -15.45 -12.17
C HIS A 138 -11.38 -16.16 -12.94
N CYS A 139 -10.15 -16.05 -12.46
CA CYS A 139 -9.00 -16.78 -13.01
C CYS A 139 -8.73 -18.07 -12.24
N GLN A 140 -9.16 -18.17 -10.98
CA GLN A 140 -8.93 -19.33 -10.12
C GLN A 140 -10.17 -19.71 -9.29
N PRO A 141 -10.42 -21.02 -9.05
CA PRO A 141 -11.46 -21.47 -8.13
C PRO A 141 -11.21 -20.96 -6.70
N LYS A 142 -12.26 -20.50 -6.00
CA LYS A 142 -12.15 -19.97 -4.63
C LYS A 142 -11.55 -20.96 -3.63
N ALA A 143 -11.73 -22.27 -3.86
CA ALA A 143 -11.14 -23.30 -3.01
C ALA A 143 -9.61 -23.27 -3.05
N MET A 144 -9.02 -23.11 -4.24
CA MET A 144 -7.56 -23.04 -4.41
C MET A 144 -6.99 -21.76 -3.77
N LEU A 145 -7.70 -20.64 -3.89
CA LEU A 145 -7.30 -19.39 -3.24
C LEU A 145 -7.33 -19.50 -1.71
N LYS A 146 -8.33 -20.20 -1.13
CA LYS A 146 -8.35 -20.46 0.31
C LYS A 146 -7.16 -21.29 0.79
N VAL A 147 -6.76 -22.30 0.00
CA VAL A 147 -5.57 -23.10 0.29
C VAL A 147 -4.30 -22.26 0.20
N ALA A 148 -4.18 -21.43 -0.84
CA ALA A 148 -3.05 -20.51 -1.00
C ALA A 148 -2.92 -19.55 0.20
N ARG A 149 -4.02 -18.95 0.65
CA ARG A 149 -4.06 -18.09 1.84
C ARG A 149 -3.67 -18.82 3.13
N TRP A 150 -3.97 -20.11 3.22
CA TRP A 150 -3.60 -20.90 4.38
C TRP A 150 -2.08 -21.15 4.45
N PHE A 151 -1.45 -21.42 3.30
CA PHE A 151 0.02 -21.58 3.22
C PHE A 151 0.77 -20.24 3.32
N ASN A 152 0.15 -19.16 2.83
CA ASN A 152 0.79 -17.85 2.70
C ASN A 152 -0.14 -16.73 3.22
N PRO A 153 -0.30 -16.57 4.55
CA PRO A 153 -1.31 -15.71 5.15
C PRO A 153 -0.92 -14.22 5.19
N PHE A 154 -0.04 -13.76 4.29
CA PHE A 154 0.44 -12.37 4.29
C PHE A 154 -0.71 -11.39 4.03
#